data_AF-A0A1W9WK20-F1
#
_entry.id   AF-A0A1W9WK20-F1
#
_cell.length_a   1.000
_cell.length_b   1.000
_cell.length_c   1.000
_cell.angle_alpha   90.00
_cell.angle_beta   90.00
_cell.angle_gamma   90.00
#
_symmetry.space_group_name_H-M   'P 1'
#
loop_
_entity.id
_entity.type
_entity.pdbx_description
1 polymer ?
#
loop_
_entity_poly.entity_id
_entity_poly.type
_entity_poly.pdbx_seq_one_letter_code
_entity_poly.pdbx_strand_id
1 'polypeptide(L)'
;MTVKRITFLQEMLGVLGLGERLGLSWISSAEAQKFVQVVTDFTEINNVKTWLENGTVDVFLGYKEMDHHPLPHCFTREHIEEVEDLVVSLARYPLEKIATHMTALEPDIKIGMLARDCNDRALNVLYLWNQIKAENVKTLAVNCCPSRLKKHGDCSYLEPKKMG
;
A
#
# COMPACT_ATOMS: atom_id res chain seq x y z
N MET A 1 -14.75 -17.70 17.57
CA MET A 1 -14.27 -16.94 18.76
C MET A 1 -15.09 -15.67 18.89
N THR A 2 -15.53 -15.30 20.10
CA THR A 2 -16.29 -14.07 20.37
C THR A 2 -15.36 -12.86 20.50
N VAL A 3 -15.82 -11.66 20.12
CA VAL A 3 -15.04 -10.41 20.14
C VAL A 3 -14.37 -10.16 21.50
N LYS A 4 -15.09 -10.41 22.60
CA LYS A 4 -14.57 -10.26 23.98
C LYS A 4 -13.34 -11.13 24.31
N ARG A 5 -13.18 -12.30 23.66
CA ARG A 5 -12.01 -13.15 23.87
C ARG A 5 -10.79 -12.66 23.11
N ILE A 6 -10.98 -11.95 22.00
CA ILE A 6 -9.87 -11.41 21.21
C ILE A 6 -9.30 -10.15 21.85
N THR A 7 -10.13 -9.25 22.37
CA THR A 7 -9.64 -8.09 23.12
C THR A 7 -8.81 -8.50 24.34
N PHE A 8 -9.24 -9.53 25.08
CA PHE A 8 -8.45 -10.09 26.18
C PHE A 8 -7.08 -10.64 25.74
N LEU A 9 -7.02 -11.33 24.59
CA LEU A 9 -5.75 -11.84 24.05
C LEU A 9 -4.82 -10.72 23.56
N GLN A 10 -5.37 -9.65 22.98
CA GLN A 10 -4.60 -8.47 22.59
C GLN A 10 -3.95 -7.79 23.81
N GLU A 11 -4.72 -7.60 24.89
CA GLU A 11 -4.19 -7.07 26.16
C GLU A 11 -3.09 -7.97 26.73
N MET A 12 -3.30 -9.28 26.72
CA MET A 12 -2.32 -10.25 27.23
C MET A 12 -1.02 -10.26 26.41
N LEU A 13 -1.11 -10.10 25.08
CA LEU A 13 0.06 -9.97 24.20
C LEU A 13 0.79 -8.65 24.42
N GLY A 14 0.07 -7.58 24.72
CA GLY A 14 0.65 -6.31 25.16
C GLY A 14 1.49 -6.48 26.43
N VAL A 15 0.95 -7.17 27.44
CA VAL A 15 1.66 -7.46 28.71
C VAL A 15 2.93 -8.29 28.47
N LEU A 16 2.91 -9.22 27.52
CA LEU A 16 4.06 -10.06 27.16
C LEU A 16 5.11 -9.33 26.28
N GLY A 17 4.89 -8.07 25.92
CA GLY A 17 5.79 -7.29 25.05
C GLY A 17 5.76 -7.76 23.59
N LEU A 18 4.71 -8.47 23.18
CA LEU A 18 4.54 -9.03 21.83
C LEU A 18 3.57 -8.23 20.96
N GLY A 19 2.95 -7.18 21.50
CA GLY A 19 1.92 -6.39 20.81
C GLY A 19 2.38 -5.76 19.49
N GLU A 20 3.64 -5.33 19.39
CA GLU A 20 4.19 -4.75 18.16
C GLU A 20 4.72 -5.81 17.18
N ARG A 21 4.91 -7.05 17.65
CA ARG A 21 5.46 -8.15 16.85
C ARG A 21 4.37 -9.06 16.28
N LEU A 22 3.19 -9.08 16.90
CA LEU A 22 2.07 -9.93 16.54
C LEU A 22 0.79 -9.09 16.41
N GLY A 23 0.37 -8.87 15.16
CA GLY A 23 -0.93 -8.27 14.85
C GLY A 23 -2.06 -9.28 15.03
N LEU A 24 -2.95 -9.02 15.98
CA LEU A 24 -4.14 -9.84 16.22
C LEU A 24 -5.39 -9.04 15.87
N SER A 25 -6.16 -9.51 14.89
CA SER A 25 -7.42 -8.87 14.47
C SER A 25 -8.55 -9.89 14.42
N TRP A 26 -9.73 -9.51 14.93
CA TRP A 26 -10.92 -10.33 14.81
C TRP A 26 -11.54 -10.13 13.42
N ILE A 27 -11.68 -11.21 12.66
CA ILE A 27 -12.29 -11.18 11.34
C ILE A 27 -13.40 -12.22 11.29
N SER A 28 -14.60 -11.80 10.89
CA SER A 28 -15.71 -12.72 10.64
C SER A 28 -15.46 -13.54 9.38
N SER A 29 -15.94 -14.80 9.35
CA SER A 29 -15.86 -15.64 8.16
C SER A 29 -16.56 -15.07 6.93
N ALA A 30 -17.45 -14.08 7.10
CA ALA A 30 -18.14 -13.39 6.00
C ALA A 30 -17.31 -12.22 5.41
N GLU A 31 -16.19 -11.83 6.03
CA GLU A 31 -15.44 -10.62 5.70
C GLU A 31 -14.03 -10.94 5.18
N ALA A 32 -13.94 -11.88 4.22
CA ALA A 32 -12.66 -12.33 3.66
C ALA A 32 -11.79 -11.18 3.10
N GLN A 33 -12.40 -10.09 2.63
CA GLN A 33 -11.67 -8.91 2.18
C GLN A 33 -10.96 -8.16 3.33
N LYS A 34 -11.54 -8.15 4.53
CA LYS A 34 -10.90 -7.57 5.73
C LYS A 34 -9.68 -8.38 6.18
N PHE A 35 -9.65 -9.69 5.94
CA PHE A 35 -8.47 -10.51 6.21
C PHE A 35 -7.27 -10.10 5.34
N VAL A 36 -7.51 -9.93 4.03
CA VAL A 36 -6.45 -9.49 3.12
C VAL A 36 -5.97 -8.10 3.52
N GLN A 37 -6.87 -7.18 3.83
CA GLN A 37 -6.52 -5.84 4.26
C GLN A 37 -5.65 -5.83 5.52
N VAL A 38 -6.05 -6.54 6.59
CA VAL A 38 -5.28 -6.60 7.84
C VAL A 38 -3.88 -7.19 7.65
N VAL A 39 -3.75 -8.27 6.87
CA VAL A 39 -2.44 -8.88 6.60
C VAL A 39 -1.57 -7.97 5.75
N THR A 40 -2.19 -7.29 4.79
CA THR A 40 -1.53 -6.34 3.88
C THR A 40 -1.04 -5.13 4.69
N ASP A 41 -1.90 -4.45 5.42
CA ASP A 41 -1.56 -3.27 6.22
C ASP A 41 -0.42 -3.57 7.22
N PHE A 42 -0.48 -4.70 7.93
CA PHE A 42 0.57 -5.06 8.91
C PHE A 42 1.92 -5.40 8.26
N THR A 43 1.92 -6.08 7.11
CA THR A 43 3.18 -6.45 6.44
C THR A 43 3.75 -5.31 5.59
N GLU A 44 2.88 -4.48 5.02
CA GLU A 44 3.26 -3.38 4.13
C GLU A 44 3.85 -2.19 4.88
N ILE A 45 3.21 -1.74 5.96
CA ILE A 45 3.69 -0.59 6.76
C ILE A 45 5.11 -0.85 7.30
N ASN A 46 5.35 -2.05 7.83
CA ASN A 46 6.67 -2.44 8.36
C ASN A 46 7.75 -2.49 7.26
N ASN A 47 7.39 -2.98 6.06
CA ASN A 47 8.29 -2.99 4.91
C ASN A 47 8.65 -1.57 4.46
N VAL A 48 7.69 -0.65 4.43
CA VAL A 48 7.91 0.74 4.03
C VAL A 48 8.84 1.46 5.00
N LYS A 49 8.61 1.34 6.31
CA LYS A 49 9.52 1.89 7.33
C LYS A 49 10.94 1.39 7.12
N THR A 50 11.10 0.08 6.93
CA THR A 50 12.39 -0.55 6.69
C THR A 50 13.08 -0.05 5.40
N TRP A 51 12.31 0.23 4.33
CA TRP A 51 12.88 0.74 3.08
C TRP A 51 13.39 2.17 3.21
N LEU A 52 12.67 3.02 3.95
CA LEU A 52 13.04 4.41 4.22
C LEU A 52 14.24 4.49 5.17
N GLU A 53 14.27 3.67 6.23
CA GLU A 53 15.39 3.64 7.20
C GLU A 53 16.70 3.17 6.56
N ASN A 54 16.62 2.12 5.74
CA ASN A 54 17.80 1.56 5.06
C ASN A 54 18.25 2.38 3.84
N GLY A 55 17.55 3.47 3.47
CA GLY A 55 17.85 4.25 2.27
C GLY A 55 17.70 3.46 0.97
N THR A 56 16.84 2.44 0.99
CA THR A 56 16.49 1.70 -0.23
C THR A 56 15.62 2.57 -1.14
N VAL A 57 14.77 3.39 -0.54
CA VAL A 57 13.98 4.43 -1.19
C VAL A 57 14.17 5.73 -0.40
N ASP A 58 14.23 6.85 -1.10
CA ASP A 58 14.35 8.19 -0.50
C ASP A 58 12.96 8.72 -0.10
N VAL A 59 11.95 8.37 -0.91
CA VAL A 59 10.55 8.75 -0.71
C VAL A 59 9.64 7.59 -1.03
N PHE A 60 8.55 7.44 -0.27
CA PHE A 60 7.51 6.46 -0.52
C PHE A 60 6.19 7.16 -0.88
N LEU A 61 5.65 6.88 -2.07
CA LEU A 61 4.36 7.36 -2.55
C LEU A 61 3.24 6.40 -2.14
N GLY A 62 2.37 6.88 -1.26
CA GLY A 62 1.21 6.12 -0.81
C GLY A 62 -0.01 7.00 -0.66
N TYR A 63 -0.94 6.57 0.18
CA TYR A 63 -2.11 7.35 0.55
C TYR A 63 -2.07 7.66 2.04
N LYS A 64 -2.46 8.88 2.40
CA LYS A 64 -2.73 9.30 3.78
C LYS A 64 -4.19 9.73 3.86
N GLU A 65 -4.87 9.38 4.94
CA GLU A 65 -6.24 9.86 5.15
C GLU A 65 -6.20 11.33 5.62
N MET A 66 -6.77 12.22 4.82
CA MET A 66 -6.93 13.63 5.15
C MET A 66 -8.39 14.01 4.88
N ASP A 67 -9.08 14.55 5.89
CA ASP A 67 -10.51 14.90 5.81
C ASP A 67 -11.40 13.76 5.29
N HIS A 68 -11.17 12.53 5.77
CA HIS A 68 -11.87 11.31 5.31
C HIS A 68 -11.65 10.93 3.84
N HIS A 69 -10.68 11.56 3.19
CA HIS A 69 -10.29 11.27 1.82
C HIS A 69 -8.86 10.70 1.79
N PRO A 70 -8.66 9.54 1.14
CA PRO A 70 -7.33 9.00 0.92
C PRO A 70 -6.66 9.82 -0.19
N LEU A 71 -5.73 10.68 0.18
CA LEU A 71 -5.00 11.56 -0.75
C LEU A 71 -3.57 11.05 -0.96
N PRO A 72 -3.00 11.22 -2.17
CA PRO A 72 -1.61 10.90 -2.42
C PRO A 72 -0.69 11.67 -1.47
N HIS A 73 0.21 10.95 -0.80
CA HIS A 73 1.15 11.53 0.14
C HIS A 73 2.54 10.94 -0.07
N CYS A 74 3.55 11.78 0.15
CA CYS A 74 4.96 11.41 0.10
C CYS A 74 5.45 11.18 1.54
N PHE A 75 5.74 9.93 1.88
CA PHE A 75 6.37 9.60 3.15
C PHE A 75 7.88 9.63 2.98
N THR A 76 8.58 10.31 3.89
CA THR A 76 10.04 10.44 3.84
C THR A 76 10.66 9.97 5.15
N ARG A 77 11.98 9.82 5.17
CA ARG A 77 12.70 9.39 6.37
C ARG A 77 12.65 10.43 7.49
N GLU A 78 12.52 11.71 7.14
CA GLU A 78 12.44 12.82 8.10
C GLU A 78 11.16 12.76 8.96
N HIS A 79 10.07 12.20 8.41
CA HIS A 79 8.77 12.08 9.05
C HIS A 79 8.27 10.62 9.02
N ILE A 80 9.11 9.72 9.52
CA ILE A 80 8.84 8.27 9.46
C ILE A 80 7.61 7.86 10.28
N GLU A 81 7.27 8.62 11.31
CA GLU A 81 6.06 8.45 12.11
C GLU A 81 4.79 8.55 11.26
N GLU A 82 4.79 9.34 10.18
CA GLU A 82 3.64 9.45 9.29
C GLU A 82 3.34 8.15 8.56
N VAL A 83 4.32 7.24 8.41
CA VAL A 83 4.11 5.94 7.76
C VAL A 83 3.05 5.10 8.49
N GLU A 84 2.77 5.38 9.76
CA GLU A 84 1.68 4.75 10.51
C GLU A 84 0.30 5.17 10.00
N ASP A 85 0.19 6.35 9.39
CA ASP A 85 -1.03 6.85 8.74
C ASP A 85 -1.16 6.39 7.28
N LEU A 86 -0.25 5.53 6.80
CA LEU A 86 -0.32 4.96 5.46
C LEU A 86 -1.57 4.08 5.35
N VAL A 87 -2.44 4.42 4.40
CA VAL A 87 -3.66 3.65 4.14
C VAL A 87 -3.63 2.96 2.78
N VAL A 88 -4.04 1.69 2.76
CA VAL A 88 -4.34 0.99 1.50
C VAL A 88 -5.76 1.34 1.06
N SER A 89 -5.86 2.27 0.13
CA SER A 89 -7.15 2.73 -0.40
C SER A 89 -7.47 2.16 -1.77
N LEU A 90 -8.77 1.92 -2.05
CA LEU A 90 -9.28 1.61 -3.39
C LEU A 90 -9.23 2.80 -4.37
N ALA A 91 -8.86 3.99 -3.89
CA ALA A 91 -8.64 5.16 -4.73
C ALA A 91 -7.56 4.89 -5.80
N ARG A 92 -7.73 5.54 -6.96
CA ARG A 92 -6.91 5.30 -8.16
C ARG A 92 -6.23 6.59 -8.62
N TYR A 93 -5.48 7.22 -7.72
CA TYR A 93 -4.66 8.34 -8.14
C TYR A 93 -3.50 7.83 -9.01
N PRO A 94 -3.06 8.62 -10.00
CA PRO A 94 -1.99 8.23 -10.91
C PRO A 94 -0.63 8.42 -10.23
N LEU A 95 -0.32 7.55 -9.25
CA LEU A 95 0.93 7.64 -8.47
C LEU A 95 2.15 7.52 -9.38
N GLU A 96 2.08 6.74 -10.46
CA GLU A 96 3.16 6.57 -11.45
C GLU A 96 3.45 7.88 -12.20
N LYS A 97 2.42 8.71 -12.41
CA LYS A 97 2.58 10.03 -13.03
C LYS A 97 3.23 11.01 -12.07
N ILE A 98 2.86 10.97 -10.79
CA ILE A 98 3.52 11.75 -9.74
C ILE A 98 5.00 11.36 -9.68
N ALA A 99 5.30 10.06 -9.65
CA ALA A 99 6.67 9.57 -9.68
C ALA A 99 7.45 10.08 -10.91
N THR A 100 6.82 10.11 -12.09
CA THR A 100 7.44 10.66 -13.32
C THR A 100 7.84 12.12 -13.15
N HIS A 101 6.96 12.93 -12.56
CA HIS A 101 7.25 14.35 -12.30
C HIS A 101 8.38 14.53 -11.28
N MET A 102 8.43 13.68 -10.25
CA MET A 102 9.50 13.70 -9.26
C MET A 102 10.85 13.32 -9.88
N THR A 103 10.91 12.25 -10.68
CA THR A 103 12.14 11.87 -11.38
C THR A 103 12.57 12.87 -12.44
N ALA A 104 11.65 13.68 -12.98
CA ALA A 104 12.00 14.76 -13.91
C ALA A 104 12.68 15.94 -13.19
N LEU A 105 12.33 16.20 -11.93
CA LEU A 105 12.95 17.23 -11.09
C LEU A 105 14.27 16.74 -10.49
N GLU A 106 14.30 15.51 -10.00
CA GLU A 106 15.47 14.87 -9.40
C GLU A 106 15.72 13.49 -10.05
N PRO A 107 16.60 13.38 -11.06
CA PRO A 107 16.77 12.17 -11.87
C PRO A 107 17.30 10.94 -11.14
N ASP A 108 17.85 11.11 -9.95
CA ASP A 108 18.50 10.05 -9.17
C ASP A 108 17.71 9.69 -7.90
N ILE A 109 16.53 10.28 -7.71
CA ILE A 109 15.66 9.97 -6.57
C ILE A 109 15.14 8.53 -6.66
N LYS A 110 15.22 7.81 -5.55
CA LYS A 110 14.67 6.45 -5.40
C LYS A 110 13.27 6.53 -4.80
N ILE A 111 12.28 6.12 -5.57
CA ILE A 111 10.87 6.23 -5.24
C ILE A 111 10.33 4.84 -4.91
N GLY A 112 9.88 4.66 -3.67
CA GLY A 112 8.96 3.59 -3.32
C GLY A 112 7.53 3.99 -3.68
N MET A 113 6.68 3.07 -4.11
CA MET A 113 5.26 3.40 -4.30
C MET A 113 4.32 2.23 -4.11
N LEU A 114 3.10 2.49 -3.65
CA LEU A 114 2.00 1.54 -3.75
C LEU A 114 1.67 1.28 -5.23
N ALA A 115 1.72 0.02 -5.65
CA ALA A 115 1.43 -0.38 -7.01
C ALA A 115 0.42 -1.52 -7.06
N ARG A 116 -0.57 -1.36 -7.94
CA ARG A 116 -1.49 -2.42 -8.37
C ARG A 116 -1.04 -2.90 -9.75
N ASP A 117 -1.61 -4.00 -10.24
CA ASP A 117 -1.31 -4.52 -11.58
C ASP A 117 -1.48 -3.47 -12.70
N CYS A 118 -2.36 -2.47 -12.51
CA CYS A 118 -2.53 -1.38 -13.47
C CYS A 118 -1.36 -0.39 -13.43
N ASN A 119 -0.83 -0.11 -12.24
CA ASN A 119 0.34 0.75 -12.06
C ASN A 119 1.59 0.06 -12.62
N ASP A 120 1.80 -1.23 -12.36
CA ASP A 120 2.95 -1.97 -12.92
C ASP A 120 2.93 -1.97 -14.46
N ARG A 121 1.74 -2.11 -15.07
CA ARG A 121 1.59 -2.00 -16.53
C ARG A 121 1.93 -0.60 -17.03
N ALA A 122 1.48 0.44 -16.34
CA ALA A 122 1.79 1.82 -16.71
C ALA A 122 3.29 2.12 -16.55
N LEU A 123 3.90 1.68 -15.44
CA LEU A 123 5.33 1.79 -15.18
C LEU A 123 6.15 1.10 -16.27
N ASN A 124 5.77 -0.10 -16.71
CA ASN A 124 6.46 -0.77 -17.83
C ASN A 124 6.48 0.08 -19.11
N VAL A 125 5.38 0.77 -19.43
CA VAL A 125 5.35 1.70 -20.57
C VAL A 125 6.26 2.90 -20.31
N LEU A 126 6.24 3.48 -19.11
CA LEU A 126 7.09 4.62 -18.73
C LEU A 126 8.58 4.27 -18.78
N TYR A 127 8.96 3.05 -18.39
CA TYR A 127 10.32 2.53 -18.49
C TYR A 127 10.75 2.37 -19.95
N LEU A 128 9.91 1.77 -20.79
CA LEU A 128 10.19 1.61 -22.23
C LEU A 128 10.36 2.95 -22.94
N TRP A 129 9.64 3.97 -22.48
CA TRP A 129 9.72 5.33 -23.01
C TRP A 129 10.81 6.17 -22.33
N ASN A 130 11.61 5.57 -21.45
CA ASN A 130 12.69 6.20 -20.69
C ASN A 130 12.25 7.48 -19.93
N GLN A 131 10.98 7.53 -19.52
CA GLN A 131 10.46 8.63 -18.68
C GLN A 131 10.80 8.42 -17.21
N ILE A 132 11.00 7.16 -16.82
CA ILE A 132 11.43 6.74 -15.49
C ILE A 132 12.49 5.65 -15.67
N LYS A 133 13.55 5.67 -14.86
CA LYS A 133 14.50 4.55 -14.78
C LYS A 133 13.94 3.45 -13.88
N ALA A 134 13.92 2.20 -14.35
CA ALA A 134 13.37 1.08 -13.58
C ALA A 134 14.10 0.87 -12.23
N GLU A 135 15.40 1.17 -12.17
CA GLU A 135 16.20 1.10 -10.94
C GLU A 135 15.81 2.13 -9.87
N ASN A 136 15.15 3.21 -10.26
CA ASN A 136 14.73 4.27 -9.35
C ASN A 136 13.39 3.98 -8.70
N VAL A 137 12.61 2.99 -9.16
CA VAL A 137 11.26 2.76 -8.63
C VAL A 137 11.14 1.37 -8.02
N LYS A 138 10.72 1.33 -6.75
CA LYS A 138 10.42 0.09 -6.04
C LYS A 138 8.94 0.03 -5.70
N THR A 139 8.26 -0.98 -6.18
CA THR A 139 6.82 -1.12 -5.99
C THR A 139 6.49 -2.01 -4.80
N LEU A 140 5.49 -1.58 -4.02
CA LEU A 140 4.82 -2.40 -3.01
C LEU A 140 3.50 -2.87 -3.59
N ALA A 141 3.40 -4.18 -3.82
CA ALA A 141 2.34 -4.76 -4.63
C ALA A 141 1.05 -4.99 -3.82
N VAL A 142 0.08 -4.09 -4.01
CA VAL A 142 -1.23 -4.14 -3.37
C VAL A 142 -2.26 -4.82 -4.28
N ASN A 143 -2.97 -5.81 -3.74
CA ASN A 143 -3.99 -6.51 -4.49
C ASN A 143 -5.26 -5.68 -4.60
N CYS A 144 -5.62 -5.27 -5.82
CA CYS A 144 -6.91 -4.65 -6.11
C CYS A 144 -7.90 -5.58 -6.80
N CYS A 145 -7.39 -6.66 -7.39
CA CYS A 145 -8.18 -7.66 -8.10
C CYS A 145 -8.49 -8.82 -7.14
N PRO A 146 -9.66 -9.45 -7.23
CA PRO A 146 -10.06 -10.55 -6.34
C PRO A 146 -9.14 -11.79 -6.41
N SER A 147 -8.20 -11.87 -7.35
CA SER A 147 -7.16 -12.90 -7.35
C SER A 147 -5.95 -12.51 -8.20
N ARG A 148 -4.73 -12.80 -7.72
CA ARG A 148 -3.48 -12.81 -8.51
C ARG A 148 -3.40 -13.93 -9.56
N LEU A 149 -4.35 -14.88 -9.53
CA LEU A 149 -4.35 -16.10 -10.36
C LEU A 149 -5.00 -15.94 -11.74
N LYS A 150 -5.51 -14.75 -12.09
CA LYS A 150 -6.15 -14.54 -13.39
C LYS A 150 -5.12 -14.38 -14.50
N LYS A 151 -5.42 -14.96 -15.67
CA LYS A 151 -4.62 -14.80 -16.90
C LYS A 151 -4.56 -13.36 -17.42
N HIS A 152 -5.53 -12.52 -17.06
CA HIS A 152 -5.59 -11.09 -17.37
C HIS A 152 -6.22 -10.30 -16.22
N GLY A 153 -5.91 -9.01 -16.13
CA GLY A 153 -6.55 -8.13 -15.14
C GLY A 153 -7.98 -7.78 -15.57
N ASP A 154 -8.97 -8.33 -14.89
CA ASP A 154 -10.37 -7.88 -15.01
C ASP A 154 -10.66 -6.83 -13.95
N CYS A 155 -10.86 -5.59 -14.36
CA CYS A 155 -11.28 -4.54 -13.46
C CYS A 155 -12.79 -4.61 -13.26
N SER A 156 -13.25 -4.78 -12.02
CA SER A 156 -14.68 -4.74 -11.64
C SER A 156 -15.39 -3.43 -12.00
N TYR A 157 -14.64 -2.39 -12.37
CA TYR A 157 -15.17 -1.10 -12.81
C TYR A 157 -15.52 -1.05 -14.31
N LEU A 158 -15.06 -2.04 -15.09
CA LEU A 158 -15.48 -2.20 -16.49
C LEU A 158 -16.89 -2.80 -16.60
N GLU A 159 -17.43 -3.32 -15.50
CA GLU A 159 -18.81 -3.76 -15.45
C GLU A 159 -19.72 -2.54 -15.23
N PRO A 160 -20.67 -2.27 -16.13
CA PRO A 160 -21.59 -1.16 -15.96
C PRO A 160 -22.38 -1.34 -14.67
N LYS A 161 -22.38 -0.31 -13.81
CA LYS A 161 -23.23 -0.29 -12.63
C LYS A 161 -24.69 -0.33 -13.11
N LYS A 162 -25.46 -1.36 -12.73
CA LYS A 162 -26.91 -1.39 -12.96
C LYS A 162 -27.51 -0.19 -12.24
N MET A 163 -27.91 0.84 -12.98
CA MET A 163 -28.79 1.88 -12.43
C MET A 163 -30.17 1.26 -12.28
N GLY A 164 -30.71 1.33 -11.07
CA GLY A 164 -32.09 0.97 -10.76
C GLY A 164 -33.05 2.10 -11.10
#